data_AF-A0A2A2JNR1-F1
#
_entry.id   AF-A0A2A2JNR1-F1
#
_cell.length_a   1.000
_cell.length_b   1.000
_cell.length_c   1.000
_cell.angle_alpha   90.00
_cell.angle_beta   90.00
_cell.angle_gamma   90.00
#
_symmetry.space_group_name_H-M   'P 1'
#
loop_
_entity.id
_entity.type
_entity.pdbx_description
1 polymer ?
#
loop_
_entity_poly.entity_id
_entity_poly.type
_entity_poly.pdbx_seq_one_letter_code
_entity_poly.pdbx_strand_id
1 'polypeptide(L)'
;MQQFYRGEIANKIVEEMRIQEGLITKADLVNYDARLESPLELQVCNDFIIKGPRAPSILPLLLAAVKTLCEKYQNMNNLDQNEAYFDDILKTQNILEDYLLDIGDPHFDFETNELQESLMQGNLSQILLERLNSLENQKDSTQKTDRLNLASEFLNVVDLEGNIVSYSASLTNKRGSLKRSKQYGFFWNNAMSAFNSNGGKDIINTIQGKKRSRTSLMPMMLINRRTNEITSINSGSFDLSLAELLQTYTSGIYIRCYSALKPSIFFIESVSISISPSFFVQF
;
A
#
# COMPACT_ATOMS: atom_id res chain seq x y z
N MET A 1 -19.65 -7.79 16.76
CA MET A 1 -20.09 -7.38 15.40
C MET A 1 -21.60 -7.18 15.30
N GLN A 2 -22.45 -8.08 15.81
CA GLN A 2 -23.92 -7.98 15.69
C GLN A 2 -24.51 -6.62 16.12
N GLN A 3 -24.08 -6.06 17.26
CA GLN A 3 -24.59 -4.78 17.75
C GLN A 3 -24.26 -3.60 16.81
N PHE A 4 -23.04 -3.57 16.27
CA PHE A 4 -22.53 -2.48 15.44
C PHE A 4 -23.22 -2.41 14.06
N TYR A 5 -23.49 -3.56 13.44
CA TYR A 5 -24.05 -3.63 12.08
C TYR A 5 -25.55 -3.88 12.05
N ARG A 6 -26.11 -4.53 13.08
CA ARG A 6 -27.51 -5.00 13.09
C ARG A 6 -28.30 -4.54 14.31
N GLY A 7 -27.65 -4.26 15.44
CA GLY A 7 -28.29 -3.89 16.70
C GLY A 7 -28.51 -2.38 16.92
N GLU A 8 -28.47 -1.98 18.19
CA GLU A 8 -28.79 -0.61 18.63
C GLU A 8 -27.77 0.42 18.17
N ILE A 9 -26.49 0.06 18.16
CA ILE A 9 -25.43 0.92 17.63
C ILE A 9 -25.73 1.24 16.16
N ALA A 10 -26.06 0.23 15.34
CA ALA A 10 -26.44 0.45 13.94
C ALA A 10 -27.65 1.39 13.77
N ASN A 11 -28.66 1.29 14.63
CA ASN A 11 -29.79 2.22 14.58
C ASN A 11 -29.34 3.66 14.84
N LYS A 12 -28.43 3.84 15.81
CA LYS A 12 -27.89 5.15 16.13
C LYS A 12 -27.01 5.71 15.01
N ILE A 13 -26.22 4.86 14.36
CA ILE A 13 -25.42 5.26 13.19
C ILE A 13 -26.33 5.86 12.12
N VAL A 14 -27.43 5.19 11.78
CA VAL A 14 -28.39 5.67 10.76
C VAL A 14 -29.04 6.99 11.17
N GLU A 15 -29.37 7.16 12.45
CA GLU A 15 -29.89 8.41 12.98
C GLU A 15 -28.86 9.56 12.86
N GLU A 16 -27.60 9.31 13.26
CA GLU A 16 -26.51 10.28 13.14
C GLU A 16 -26.24 10.66 11.68
N MET A 17 -26.28 9.68 10.77
CA MET A 17 -26.13 9.92 9.33
C MET A 17 -27.25 10.80 8.81
N ARG A 18 -28.52 10.52 9.16
CA ARG A 18 -29.65 11.37 8.76
C ARG A 18 -29.51 12.82 9.28
N ILE A 19 -29.06 12.99 10.52
CA ILE A 19 -28.85 14.33 11.12
C ILE A 19 -27.71 15.09 10.43
N GLN A 20 -26.69 14.38 9.96
CA GLN A 20 -25.51 14.95 9.32
C GLN A 20 -25.57 14.94 7.78
N GLU A 21 -26.75 14.64 7.20
CA GLU A 21 -26.96 14.53 5.75
C GLU A 21 -26.06 13.47 5.07
N GLY A 22 -25.66 12.45 5.83
CA GLY A 22 -24.94 11.29 5.35
C GLY A 22 -25.83 10.28 4.63
N LEU A 23 -25.20 9.43 3.81
CA LEU A 23 -25.90 8.52 2.89
C LEU A 23 -26.06 7.08 3.42
N ILE A 24 -25.41 6.73 4.53
CA ILE A 24 -25.41 5.36 5.05
C ILE A 24 -26.78 5.01 5.64
N THR A 25 -27.36 3.94 5.11
CA THR A 25 -28.65 3.40 5.55
C THR A 25 -28.49 2.17 6.45
N LYS A 26 -29.59 1.76 7.09
CA LYS A 26 -29.62 0.50 7.85
C LYS A 26 -29.34 -0.69 6.95
N ALA A 27 -29.83 -0.66 5.70
CA ALA A 27 -29.59 -1.72 4.74
C ALA A 27 -28.09 -1.84 4.38
N ASP A 28 -27.36 -0.73 4.28
CA ASP A 28 -25.92 -0.76 4.03
C ASP A 28 -25.17 -1.44 5.18
N LEU A 29 -25.53 -1.14 6.43
CA LEU A 29 -24.91 -1.75 7.61
C LEU A 29 -25.24 -3.24 7.74
N VAL A 30 -26.50 -3.62 7.55
CA VAL A 30 -26.95 -5.02 7.69
C VAL A 30 -26.34 -5.91 6.61
N ASN A 31 -26.18 -5.38 5.39
CA ASN A 31 -25.65 -6.13 4.26
C ASN A 31 -24.12 -6.06 4.14
N TYR A 32 -23.44 -5.34 5.04
CA TYR A 32 -21.98 -5.36 5.09
C TYR A 32 -21.48 -6.70 5.65
N ASP A 33 -20.48 -7.26 4.97
CA ASP A 33 -19.71 -8.40 5.46
C ASP A 33 -18.23 -8.24 5.09
N ALA A 34 -17.36 -8.72 5.98
CA ALA A 34 -15.92 -8.71 5.73
C ALA A 34 -15.57 -9.83 4.75
N ARG A 35 -14.78 -9.51 3.73
CA ARG A 35 -14.40 -10.49 2.70
C ARG A 35 -13.11 -11.20 3.09
N LEU A 36 -13.14 -12.52 3.06
CA LEU A 36 -11.94 -13.35 3.13
C LEU A 36 -11.47 -13.64 1.70
N GLU A 37 -10.31 -13.12 1.34
CA GLU A 37 -9.73 -13.25 0.00
C GLU A 37 -8.34 -13.89 0.10
N SER A 38 -7.98 -14.71 -0.89
CA SER A 38 -6.61 -15.21 -1.01
C SER A 38 -5.65 -14.06 -1.30
N PRO A 39 -4.47 -14.01 -0.67
CA PRO A 39 -3.52 -12.92 -0.88
C PRO A 39 -2.97 -12.92 -2.31
N LEU A 40 -2.49 -11.77 -2.77
CA LEU A 40 -1.49 -11.74 -3.84
C LEU A 40 -0.22 -12.38 -3.33
N GLU A 41 0.42 -13.19 -4.17
CA GLU A 41 1.67 -13.88 -3.83
C GLU A 41 2.68 -13.68 -4.94
N LEU A 42 3.65 -12.76 -4.75
CA LEU A 42 4.68 -12.52 -5.76
C LEU A 42 6.02 -13.06 -5.29
N GLN A 43 6.63 -13.91 -6.11
CA GLN A 43 8.04 -14.25 -5.95
C GLN A 43 8.91 -13.06 -6.33
N VAL A 44 9.78 -12.66 -5.41
CA VAL A 44 10.78 -11.62 -5.60
C VAL A 44 12.19 -12.24 -5.54
N CYS A 45 13.23 -11.42 -5.61
CA CYS A 45 14.61 -11.90 -5.59
C CYS A 45 14.96 -12.78 -4.39
N ASN A 46 16.07 -13.52 -4.49
CA ASN A 46 16.70 -14.26 -3.38
C ASN A 46 15.77 -15.27 -2.67
N ASP A 47 14.92 -15.97 -3.44
CA ASP A 47 13.97 -16.98 -2.93
C ASP A 47 12.93 -16.45 -1.93
N PHE A 48 12.59 -15.16 -1.99
CA PHE A 48 11.51 -14.60 -1.17
C PHE A 48 10.16 -14.55 -1.90
N ILE A 49 9.08 -14.63 -1.13
CA ILE A 49 7.70 -14.36 -1.57
C ILE A 49 7.13 -13.23 -0.72
N ILE A 50 6.49 -12.26 -1.36
CA ILE A 50 5.65 -11.29 -0.68
C ILE A 50 4.20 -11.75 -0.77
N LYS A 51 3.50 -11.79 0.36
CA LYS A 51 2.05 -12.04 0.45
C LYS A 51 1.33 -10.82 1.00
N GLY A 52 0.20 -10.43 0.41
CA GLY A 52 -0.61 -9.32 0.93
C GLY A 52 -1.94 -9.12 0.19
N PRO A 53 -2.68 -8.03 0.47
CA PRO A 53 -4.01 -7.82 -0.09
C PRO A 53 -4.03 -7.62 -1.61
N ARG A 54 -5.13 -8.04 -2.24
CA ARG A 54 -5.48 -7.68 -3.62
C ARG A 54 -5.98 -6.23 -3.69
N ALA A 55 -6.22 -5.74 -4.91
CA ALA A 55 -6.98 -4.50 -5.12
C ALA A 55 -8.31 -4.54 -4.33
N PRO A 56 -8.80 -3.43 -3.75
CA PRO A 56 -8.46 -2.03 -4.03
C PRO A 56 -7.22 -1.49 -3.28
N SER A 57 -6.44 -2.36 -2.63
CA SER A 57 -5.10 -1.99 -2.15
C SER A 57 -4.18 -1.65 -3.32
N ILE A 58 -3.26 -0.69 -3.12
CA ILE A 58 -2.18 -0.37 -4.08
C ILE A 58 -0.98 -1.33 -4.02
N LEU A 59 -1.04 -2.40 -3.20
CA LEU A 59 0.02 -3.42 -3.14
C LEU A 59 0.46 -3.94 -4.52
N PRO A 60 -0.41 -4.18 -5.52
CA PRO A 60 0.03 -4.59 -6.85
C PRO A 60 1.13 -3.69 -7.42
N LEU A 61 0.99 -2.37 -7.30
CA LEU A 61 1.98 -1.42 -7.84
C LEU A 61 3.30 -1.50 -7.09
N LEU A 62 3.26 -1.69 -5.76
CA LEU A 62 4.48 -1.86 -4.96
C LEU A 62 5.23 -3.12 -5.38
N LEU A 63 4.50 -4.22 -5.59
CA LEU A 63 5.05 -5.47 -6.07
C LEU A 63 5.68 -5.32 -7.47
N ALA A 64 5.09 -4.50 -8.34
CA ALA A 64 5.66 -4.17 -9.65
C ALA A 64 6.98 -3.42 -9.53
N ALA A 65 7.04 -2.41 -8.64
CA ALA A 65 8.26 -1.65 -8.38
C ALA A 65 9.38 -2.57 -7.88
N VAL A 66 9.08 -3.38 -6.86
CA VAL A 66 10.05 -4.30 -6.25
C VAL A 66 10.58 -5.26 -7.29
N LYS A 67 9.70 -5.90 -8.08
CA LYS A 67 10.09 -6.84 -9.14
C LYS A 67 10.97 -6.17 -10.21
N THR A 68 10.58 -5.00 -10.68
CA THR A 68 11.31 -4.25 -11.72
C THR A 68 12.74 -3.91 -11.27
N LEU A 69 12.87 -3.35 -10.07
CA LEU A 69 14.18 -2.98 -9.51
C LEU A 69 15.00 -4.24 -9.19
N CYS A 70 14.35 -5.29 -8.70
CA CYS A 70 14.95 -6.61 -8.55
C CYS A 70 15.59 -7.11 -9.86
N GLU A 71 14.82 -7.11 -10.95
CA GLU A 71 15.25 -7.58 -12.27
C GLU A 71 16.37 -6.70 -12.84
N LYS A 72 16.33 -5.38 -12.64
CA LYS A 72 17.39 -4.46 -13.08
C LYS A 72 18.72 -4.74 -12.36
N TYR A 73 18.67 -5.06 -11.08
CA TYR A 73 19.85 -5.17 -10.22
C TYR A 73 20.25 -6.60 -9.82
N GLN A 74 19.58 -7.63 -10.31
CA GLN A 74 19.82 -9.05 -9.95
C GLN A 74 21.26 -9.54 -10.18
N ASN A 75 21.99 -8.94 -11.13
CA ASN A 75 23.35 -9.34 -11.50
C ASN A 75 24.44 -8.50 -10.82
N MET A 76 24.06 -7.57 -9.93
CA MET A 76 25.00 -6.71 -9.23
C MET A 76 25.45 -7.41 -7.94
N ASN A 77 26.68 -7.95 -7.94
CA ASN A 77 27.25 -8.68 -6.80
C ASN A 77 27.28 -7.87 -5.49
N ASN A 78 27.32 -6.54 -5.61
CA ASN A 78 26.98 -5.60 -4.58
C ASN A 78 26.07 -4.56 -5.23
N LEU A 79 24.86 -4.40 -4.69
CA LEU A 79 24.06 -3.22 -4.97
C LEU A 79 24.77 -2.02 -4.35
N ASP A 80 25.65 -1.38 -5.13
CA ASP A 80 26.11 -0.05 -4.80
C ASP A 80 24.87 0.84 -4.81
N GLN A 81 24.39 1.19 -3.61
CA GLN A 81 23.33 2.17 -3.35
C GLN A 81 23.85 3.57 -3.73
N ASN A 82 24.21 3.71 -5.00
CA ASN A 82 24.76 4.92 -5.59
C ASN A 82 23.62 5.83 -6.06
N GLU A 83 23.97 6.99 -6.59
CA GLU A 83 23.00 7.97 -7.07
C GLU A 83 22.04 7.38 -8.12
N ALA A 84 22.53 6.54 -9.04
CA ALA A 84 21.71 5.90 -10.08
C ALA A 84 20.68 4.94 -9.50
N TYR A 85 21.02 4.21 -8.44
CA TYR A 85 20.10 3.33 -7.73
C TYR A 85 18.92 4.09 -7.13
N PHE A 86 19.19 5.21 -6.45
CA PHE A 86 18.14 6.04 -5.86
C PHE A 86 17.32 6.78 -6.93
N ASP A 87 17.96 7.22 -8.01
CA ASP A 87 17.28 7.84 -9.16
C ASP A 87 16.30 6.85 -9.83
N ASP A 88 16.69 5.58 -9.99
CA ASP A 88 15.80 4.54 -10.51
C ASP A 88 14.61 4.27 -9.59
N ILE A 89 14.79 4.27 -8.26
CA ILE A 89 13.68 4.15 -7.31
C ILE A 89 12.67 5.28 -7.53
N LEU A 90 13.15 6.51 -7.61
CA LEU A 90 12.33 7.70 -7.83
C LEU A 90 11.59 7.65 -9.16
N LYS A 91 12.29 7.34 -10.25
CA LYS A 91 11.67 7.20 -11.58
C LYS A 91 10.63 6.08 -11.58
N THR A 92 10.89 4.96 -10.92
CA THR A 92 9.93 3.84 -10.81
C THR A 92 8.67 4.28 -10.08
N GLN A 93 8.81 4.99 -8.97
CA GLN A 93 7.68 5.55 -8.23
C GLN A 93 6.85 6.50 -9.09
N ASN A 94 7.50 7.41 -9.81
CA ASN A 94 6.82 8.37 -10.69
C ASN A 94 6.07 7.68 -11.83
N ILE A 95 6.68 6.69 -12.50
CA ILE A 95 6.00 5.92 -13.55
C ILE A 95 4.75 5.22 -13.00
N LEU A 96 4.80 4.73 -11.75
CA LEU A 96 3.69 4.04 -11.12
C LEU A 96 2.56 4.96 -10.65
N GLU A 97 2.79 6.27 -10.55
CA GLU A 97 1.71 7.23 -10.27
C GLU A 97 0.67 7.24 -11.40
N ASP A 98 1.08 7.01 -12.65
CA ASP A 98 0.16 6.86 -13.79
C ASP A 98 -0.76 5.65 -13.61
N TYR A 99 -0.20 4.52 -13.19
CA TYR A 99 -0.93 3.27 -12.95
C TYR A 99 -1.81 3.30 -11.71
N LEU A 100 -1.65 4.31 -10.83
CA LEU A 100 -2.53 4.48 -9.68
C LEU A 100 -3.98 4.65 -10.13
N LEU A 101 -4.20 5.34 -11.25
CA LEU A 101 -5.52 5.56 -11.85
C LEU A 101 -6.20 4.27 -12.29
N ASP A 102 -5.42 3.22 -12.56
CA ASP A 102 -5.90 1.91 -13.02
C ASP A 102 -6.22 0.92 -11.88
N ILE A 103 -6.06 1.35 -10.62
CA ILE A 103 -6.39 0.55 -9.43
C ILE A 103 -7.74 1.00 -8.85
N GLY A 104 -8.71 0.08 -8.84
CA GLY A 104 -10.02 0.26 -8.22
C GLY A 104 -10.52 -0.98 -7.49
N ASP A 105 -11.84 -1.11 -7.30
CA ASP A 105 -12.43 -2.31 -6.68
C ASP A 105 -12.58 -3.40 -7.74
N PRO A 106 -11.88 -4.54 -7.66
CA PRO A 106 -11.89 -5.57 -8.70
C PRO A 106 -13.27 -6.21 -8.95
N HIS A 107 -14.27 -5.96 -8.09
CA HIS A 107 -15.65 -6.42 -8.28
C HIS A 107 -16.50 -5.45 -9.11
N PHE A 108 -15.97 -4.26 -9.38
CA PHE A 108 -16.64 -3.18 -10.12
C PHE A 108 -15.79 -2.69 -11.30
N ASP A 109 -14.46 -2.68 -11.15
CA ASP A 109 -13.46 -2.28 -12.13
C ASP A 109 -12.71 -3.54 -12.59
N PHE A 110 -13.18 -4.19 -13.66
CA PHE A 110 -12.65 -5.49 -14.09
C PHE A 110 -11.23 -5.37 -14.66
N GLU A 111 -10.89 -4.23 -15.23
CA GLU A 111 -9.58 -3.84 -15.73
C GLU A 111 -8.50 -3.90 -14.63
N THR A 112 -8.88 -3.67 -13.37
CA THR A 112 -7.99 -3.85 -12.24
C THR A 112 -7.58 -5.32 -12.04
N ASN A 113 -8.39 -6.29 -12.46
CA ASN A 113 -7.99 -7.70 -12.45
C ASN A 113 -6.95 -7.99 -13.54
N GLU A 114 -7.13 -7.45 -14.74
CA GLU A 114 -6.17 -7.60 -15.85
C GLU A 114 -4.80 -7.01 -15.49
N LEU A 115 -4.78 -5.83 -14.84
CA LEU A 115 -3.54 -5.23 -14.35
C LEU A 115 -2.84 -6.12 -13.33
N GLN A 116 -3.58 -6.67 -12.36
CA GLN A 116 -3.03 -7.59 -11.36
C GLN A 116 -2.47 -8.86 -12.03
N GLU A 117 -3.17 -9.45 -12.98
CA GLU A 117 -2.71 -10.63 -13.72
C GLU A 117 -1.44 -10.35 -14.53
N SER A 118 -1.41 -9.24 -15.26
CA SER A 118 -0.23 -8.77 -16.00
C SER A 118 1.00 -8.61 -15.10
N LEU A 119 0.78 -8.12 -13.88
CA LEU A 119 1.77 -8.01 -12.82
C LEU A 119 2.32 -9.38 -12.38
N MET A 120 1.41 -10.31 -12.10
CA MET A 120 1.76 -11.66 -11.67
C MET A 120 2.52 -12.43 -12.77
N GLN A 121 2.19 -12.18 -14.04
CA GLN A 121 2.89 -12.74 -15.20
C GLN A 121 4.25 -12.08 -15.46
N GLY A 122 4.52 -10.89 -14.90
CA GLY A 122 5.76 -10.13 -15.11
C GLY A 122 5.78 -9.25 -16.35
N ASN A 123 4.67 -9.15 -17.08
CA ASN A 123 4.59 -8.27 -18.26
C ASN A 123 4.75 -6.80 -17.84
N LEU A 124 4.16 -6.41 -16.70
CA LEU A 124 4.27 -5.04 -16.21
C LEU A 124 5.71 -4.68 -15.80
N SER A 125 6.47 -5.59 -15.18
CA SER A 125 7.85 -5.27 -14.78
C SER A 125 8.77 -5.06 -15.99
N GLN A 126 8.56 -5.81 -17.08
CA GLN A 126 9.27 -5.59 -18.35
C GLN A 126 8.97 -4.20 -18.93
N ILE A 127 7.70 -3.80 -18.99
CA ILE A 127 7.29 -2.47 -19.48
C ILE A 127 7.90 -1.36 -18.61
N LEU A 128 7.87 -1.52 -17.29
CA LEU A 128 8.47 -0.55 -16.36
C LEU A 128 9.99 -0.46 -16.55
N LEU A 129 10.67 -1.59 -16.75
CA LEU A 129 12.11 -1.64 -17.01
C LEU A 129 12.47 -0.93 -18.32
N GLU A 130 11.72 -1.15 -19.39
CA GLU A 130 11.90 -0.44 -20.66
C GLU A 130 11.71 1.07 -20.51
N ARG A 131 10.65 1.49 -19.82
CA ARG A 131 10.41 2.91 -19.51
C ARG A 131 11.55 3.52 -18.69
N LEU A 132 12.00 2.85 -17.63
CA LEU A 132 13.13 3.31 -16.81
C LEU A 132 14.39 3.53 -17.64
N ASN A 133 14.75 2.55 -18.47
CA ASN A 133 15.94 2.62 -19.32
C ASN A 133 15.85 3.77 -20.34
N SER A 134 14.64 4.06 -20.87
CA SER A 134 14.42 5.20 -21.77
C SER A 134 14.63 6.57 -21.09
N LEU A 135 14.52 6.64 -19.76
CA LEU A 135 14.64 7.86 -18.96
C LEU A 135 16.07 8.08 -18.42
N GLU A 136 17.03 7.20 -18.71
CA GLU A 136 18.41 7.31 -18.19
C GLU A 136 19.10 8.61 -18.61
N ASN A 137 18.74 9.19 -19.76
CA ASN A 137 19.34 10.42 -20.29
C ASN A 137 18.51 11.69 -20.07
N GLN A 138 17.33 11.59 -19.45
CA GLN A 138 16.49 12.75 -19.16
C GLN A 138 16.82 13.31 -17.78
N LYS A 139 17.47 14.48 -17.75
CA LYS A 139 17.46 15.34 -16.56
C LYS A 139 16.17 16.14 -16.60
N ASP A 140 15.10 15.64 -16.01
CA ASP A 140 13.93 16.50 -15.82
C ASP A 140 13.22 16.33 -14.48
N SER A 141 12.68 17.48 -14.10
CA SER A 141 12.07 17.94 -12.87
C SER A 141 11.19 16.92 -12.15
N THR A 142 11.56 16.64 -10.90
CA THR A 142 10.67 16.05 -9.89
C THR A 142 9.38 16.88 -9.82
N GLN A 143 8.29 16.36 -10.38
CA GLN A 143 6.98 16.92 -10.12
C GLN A 143 6.67 16.74 -8.63
N LYS A 144 6.32 17.83 -7.97
CA LYS A 144 5.76 17.80 -6.62
C LYS A 144 4.39 17.15 -6.70
N THR A 145 4.30 15.88 -6.32
CA THR A 145 3.02 15.34 -5.85
C THR A 145 2.95 15.60 -4.35
N ASP A 146 1.96 16.40 -3.94
CA ASP A 146 1.55 16.50 -2.53
C ASP A 146 1.00 15.11 -2.16
N ARG A 147 1.89 14.23 -1.71
CA ARG A 147 1.51 12.91 -1.25
C ARG A 147 0.71 13.10 0.04
N LEU A 148 -0.58 12.80 -0.04
CA LEU A 148 -1.52 12.90 1.06
C LEU A 148 -0.92 12.21 2.30
N ASN A 149 -0.77 12.99 3.38
CA ASN A 149 -0.44 12.50 4.71
C ASN A 149 -1.61 11.66 5.25
N LEU A 150 -1.70 10.41 4.77
CA LEU A 150 -2.69 9.43 5.20
C LEU A 150 -2.29 8.90 6.57
N ALA A 151 -3.18 9.07 7.55
CA ALA A 151 -2.96 8.57 8.89
C ALA A 151 -3.41 7.11 8.96
N SER A 152 -2.45 6.19 8.99
CA SER A 152 -2.70 4.76 9.09
C SER A 152 -2.01 4.20 10.31
N GLU A 153 -2.70 3.30 11.00
CA GLU A 153 -2.17 2.52 12.09
C GLU A 153 -1.90 1.11 11.61
N PHE A 154 -0.88 0.54 12.22
CA PHE A 154 -0.24 -0.66 11.75
C PHE A 154 0.13 -1.52 12.96
N LEU A 155 -0.22 -2.79 12.93
CA LEU A 155 -0.02 -3.73 14.03
C LEU A 155 0.44 -5.06 13.47
N ASN A 156 1.60 -5.52 13.93
CA ASN A 156 2.16 -6.81 13.58
C ASN A 156 2.27 -7.66 14.85
N VAL A 157 1.73 -8.87 14.82
CA VAL A 157 1.66 -9.78 15.97
C VAL A 157 2.23 -11.13 15.56
N VAL A 158 3.07 -11.70 16.42
CA VAL A 158 3.59 -13.06 16.33
C VAL A 158 3.40 -13.70 17.70
N ASP A 159 2.83 -14.90 17.74
CA ASP A 159 2.69 -15.65 18.99
C ASP A 159 3.64 -16.87 19.06
N LEU A 160 3.61 -17.55 20.22
CA LEU A 160 4.46 -18.71 20.49
C LEU A 160 4.05 -19.97 19.70
N GLU A 161 2.84 -20.00 19.16
CA GLU A 161 2.33 -21.11 18.34
C GLU A 161 2.69 -20.92 16.86
N GLY A 162 3.30 -19.78 16.50
CA GLY A 162 3.68 -19.45 15.13
C GLY A 162 2.56 -18.80 14.34
N ASN A 163 1.47 -18.34 14.98
CA ASN A 163 0.47 -17.51 14.32
C ASN A 163 1.03 -16.11 14.10
N ILE A 164 0.82 -15.58 12.89
CA ILE A 164 1.36 -14.28 12.48
C ILE A 164 0.23 -13.45 11.87
N VAL A 165 0.13 -12.20 12.32
CA VAL A 165 -0.87 -11.25 11.84
C VAL A 165 -0.17 -9.96 11.43
N SER A 166 -0.40 -9.55 10.19
CA SER A 166 -0.15 -8.18 9.73
C SER A 166 -1.48 -7.47 9.61
N TYR A 167 -1.64 -6.36 10.31
CA TYR A 167 -2.88 -5.62 10.37
C TYR A 167 -2.65 -4.14 10.10
N SER A 168 -3.52 -3.57 9.29
CA SER A 168 -3.52 -2.14 8.99
C SER A 168 -4.93 -1.59 9.07
N ALA A 169 -5.10 -0.47 9.75
CA ALA A 169 -6.38 0.23 9.86
C ALA A 169 -6.18 1.73 9.67
N SER A 170 -7.19 2.41 9.14
CA SER A 170 -7.11 3.85 8.91
C SER A 170 -8.49 4.49 8.92
N LEU A 171 -8.54 5.76 9.34
CA LEU A 171 -9.67 6.65 9.11
C LEU A 171 -9.56 7.40 7.77
N THR A 172 -8.56 7.05 6.94
CA THR A 172 -8.06 7.74 5.75
C THR A 172 -7.23 8.96 6.11
N ASN A 173 -7.86 10.06 6.53
CA ASN A 173 -7.14 11.24 6.98
C ASN A 173 -6.94 11.22 8.49
N LYS A 174 -6.02 12.05 9.00
CA LYS A 174 -5.88 12.29 10.44
C LYS A 174 -7.22 12.80 10.99
N ARG A 175 -7.79 12.06 11.95
CA ARG A 175 -9.14 12.30 12.53
C ARG A 175 -10.31 12.09 11.54
N GLY A 176 -10.08 11.36 10.45
CA GLY A 176 -11.10 10.95 9.48
C GLY A 176 -11.88 12.12 8.88
N SER A 177 -13.21 12.03 8.91
CA SER A 177 -14.12 13.09 8.43
C SER A 177 -14.26 14.28 9.40
N LEU A 178 -13.49 14.30 10.50
CA LEU A 178 -13.62 15.25 11.60
C LEU A 178 -14.98 15.19 12.31
N LYS A 179 -15.78 14.16 12.02
CA LYS A 179 -17.06 13.89 12.70
C LYS A 179 -16.85 12.80 13.75
N ARG A 180 -17.53 12.95 14.88
CA ARG A 180 -17.51 12.02 16.01
C ARG A 180 -18.93 11.62 16.37
N SER A 181 -19.16 10.34 16.64
CA SER A 181 -20.43 9.90 17.21
C SER A 181 -20.65 10.58 18.57
N LYS A 182 -21.80 11.24 18.75
CA LYS A 182 -22.09 11.98 19.99
C LYS A 182 -22.31 11.01 21.15
N GLN A 183 -22.93 9.88 20.87
CA GLN A 183 -23.28 8.88 21.89
C GLN A 183 -22.11 7.95 22.21
N TYR A 184 -21.39 7.47 21.21
CA TYR A 184 -20.38 6.43 21.39
C TYR A 184 -18.93 6.93 21.29
N GLY A 185 -18.72 8.16 20.84
CA GLY A 185 -17.41 8.82 20.87
C GLY A 185 -16.40 8.38 19.83
N PHE A 186 -16.68 7.38 18.99
CA PHE A 186 -15.78 7.00 17.89
C PHE A 186 -15.80 8.03 16.75
N PHE A 187 -14.71 8.10 15.99
CA PHE A 187 -14.56 8.97 14.83
C PHE A 187 -15.00 8.29 13.55
N TRP A 188 -15.61 9.06 12.66
CA TRP A 188 -16.01 8.60 11.34
C TRP A 188 -14.82 8.71 10.38
N ASN A 189 -14.56 7.66 9.59
CA ASN A 189 -13.58 7.73 8.51
C ASN A 189 -14.07 8.66 7.38
N ASN A 190 -13.18 8.96 6.44
CA ASN A 190 -13.52 9.66 5.20
C ASN A 190 -13.06 8.88 3.95
N ALA A 191 -13.10 7.55 3.98
CA ALA A 191 -12.55 6.70 2.93
C ALA A 191 -13.14 6.93 1.53
N MET A 192 -14.36 7.46 1.45
CA MET A 192 -14.98 7.84 0.18
C MET A 192 -14.24 8.98 -0.54
N SER A 193 -13.37 9.74 0.15
CA SER A 193 -12.54 10.78 -0.50
C SER A 193 -11.44 10.19 -1.39
N ALA A 194 -11.18 8.88 -1.32
CA ALA A 194 -10.22 8.21 -2.18
C ALA A 194 -10.81 7.82 -3.55
N PHE A 195 -12.11 8.00 -3.78
CA PHE A 195 -12.72 7.86 -5.11
C PHE A 195 -12.37 9.04 -6.01
N ASN A 196 -12.34 8.80 -7.32
CA ASN A 196 -12.24 9.83 -8.33
C ASN A 196 -13.58 10.60 -8.41
N SER A 197 -13.54 11.90 -8.13
CA SER A 197 -14.75 12.76 -8.06
C SER A 197 -15.25 13.24 -9.42
N ASN A 198 -14.38 13.26 -10.43
CA ASN A 198 -14.62 13.94 -11.71
C ASN A 198 -14.90 12.96 -12.87
N GLY A 199 -15.19 11.69 -12.57
CA GLY A 199 -15.28 10.63 -13.56
C GLY A 199 -16.71 10.20 -13.91
N GLY A 200 -16.92 9.79 -15.16
CA GLY A 200 -18.07 8.98 -15.57
C GLY A 200 -17.95 7.55 -15.05
N LYS A 201 -19.00 6.73 -15.24
CA LYS A 201 -19.04 5.34 -14.75
C LYS A 201 -17.89 4.46 -15.25
N ASP A 202 -17.33 4.80 -16.40
CA ASP A 202 -16.26 4.03 -17.05
C ASP A 202 -14.87 4.38 -16.52
N ILE A 203 -14.76 5.33 -15.58
CA ILE A 203 -13.49 5.65 -14.91
C ILE A 203 -13.32 4.76 -13.69
N ILE A 204 -12.20 4.03 -13.67
CA ILE A 204 -11.79 3.18 -12.55
C ILE A 204 -11.80 3.98 -11.24
N ASN A 205 -12.20 3.34 -10.15
CA ASN A 205 -12.29 3.99 -8.84
C ASN A 205 -13.20 5.24 -8.82
N THR A 206 -14.21 5.32 -9.67
CA THR A 206 -15.32 6.31 -9.55
C THR A 206 -16.30 5.90 -8.46
N ILE A 207 -16.97 6.89 -7.84
CA ILE A 207 -17.99 6.68 -6.81
C ILE A 207 -19.14 5.84 -7.36
N GLN A 208 -19.42 4.72 -6.69
CA GLN A 208 -20.57 3.87 -6.96
C GLN A 208 -21.10 3.25 -5.67
N GLY A 209 -22.41 3.01 -5.59
CA GLY A 209 -23.02 2.35 -4.43
C GLY A 209 -22.42 0.96 -4.19
N LYS A 210 -22.10 0.66 -2.93
CA LYS A 210 -21.49 -0.61 -2.45
C LYS A 210 -20.06 -0.90 -2.91
N LYS A 211 -19.48 -0.05 -3.75
CA LYS A 211 -18.09 -0.17 -4.21
C LYS A 211 -17.13 0.25 -3.09
N ARG A 212 -15.97 -0.41 -2.99
CA ARG A 212 -14.87 0.01 -2.09
C ARG A 212 -13.99 1.03 -2.83
N SER A 213 -13.52 2.06 -2.14
CA SER A 213 -12.53 2.98 -2.70
C SER A 213 -11.14 2.37 -2.68
N ARG A 214 -10.26 2.85 -3.57
CA ARG A 214 -8.82 2.58 -3.54
C ARG A 214 -8.23 2.91 -2.18
N THR A 215 -7.29 2.09 -1.71
CA THR A 215 -6.61 2.27 -0.42
C THR A 215 -5.11 2.08 -0.51
N SER A 216 -4.35 2.88 0.24
CA SER A 216 -2.91 2.72 0.40
C SER A 216 -2.53 1.68 1.45
N LEU A 217 -3.51 1.07 2.14
CA LEU A 217 -3.26 0.04 3.15
C LEU A 217 -2.75 -1.23 2.48
N MET A 218 -1.56 -1.67 2.88
CA MET A 218 -0.87 -2.84 2.32
C MET A 218 -0.25 -3.70 3.44
N PRO A 219 -1.03 -4.27 4.38
CA PRO A 219 -0.49 -5.25 5.31
C PRO A 219 0.10 -6.43 4.53
N MET A 220 1.41 -6.66 4.65
CA MET A 220 2.10 -7.67 3.85
C MET A 220 3.12 -8.44 4.69
N MET A 221 3.44 -9.64 4.22
CA MET A 221 4.44 -10.52 4.81
C MET A 221 5.47 -10.89 3.76
N LEU A 222 6.74 -10.80 4.12
CA LEU A 222 7.88 -11.31 3.35
C LEU A 222 8.28 -12.66 3.91
N ILE A 223 8.27 -13.69 3.07
CA ILE A 223 8.49 -15.09 3.46
C ILE A 223 9.68 -15.64 2.69
N ASN A 224 10.65 -16.21 3.39
CA ASN A 224 11.76 -16.94 2.78
C ASN A 224 11.28 -18.34 2.38
N ARG A 225 11.33 -18.68 1.09
CA ARG A 225 10.83 -19.98 0.61
C ARG A 225 11.68 -21.17 1.05
N ARG A 226 12.97 -20.95 1.31
CA ARG A 226 13.90 -22.02 1.67
C ARG A 226 13.73 -22.42 3.13
N THR A 227 13.54 -21.45 4.02
CA THR A 227 13.37 -21.71 5.45
C THR A 227 11.90 -21.77 5.88
N ASN A 228 10.99 -21.28 5.03
CA ASN A 228 9.58 -21.05 5.33
C ASN A 228 9.38 -20.07 6.51
N GLU A 229 10.34 -19.18 6.75
CA GLU A 229 10.31 -18.20 7.83
C GLU A 229 9.79 -16.85 7.32
N ILE A 230 8.99 -16.17 8.14
CA ILE A 230 8.59 -14.78 7.88
C ILE A 230 9.75 -13.87 8.28
N THR A 231 10.23 -13.09 7.31
CA THR A 231 11.43 -12.26 7.42
C THR A 231 11.10 -10.80 7.73
N SER A 232 9.99 -10.28 7.19
CA SER A 232 9.46 -8.95 7.54
C SER A 232 7.94 -8.96 7.48
N ILE A 233 7.34 -8.11 8.31
CA ILE A 233 5.91 -7.80 8.29
C ILE A 233 5.82 -6.29 8.10
N ASN A 234 5.33 -5.87 6.93
CA ASN A 234 5.30 -4.46 6.56
C ASN A 234 3.88 -3.91 6.55
N SER A 235 3.80 -2.67 7.00
CA SER A 235 2.58 -1.94 7.28
C SER A 235 3.05 -0.48 7.43
N GLY A 236 3.23 0.18 6.29
CA GLY A 236 3.77 1.54 6.17
C GLY A 236 3.23 2.27 4.93
N SER A 237 3.78 3.44 4.63
CA SER A 237 3.50 4.11 3.35
C SER A 237 4.11 3.32 2.18
N PHE A 238 3.72 3.64 0.95
CA PHE A 238 4.30 3.03 -0.25
C PHE A 238 5.82 3.16 -0.28
N ASP A 239 6.33 4.36 0.01
CA ASP A 239 7.75 4.68 -0.08
C ASP A 239 8.58 3.94 0.96
N LEU A 240 8.09 3.94 2.21
CA LEU A 240 8.71 3.18 3.29
C LEU A 240 8.72 1.69 2.98
N SER A 241 7.59 1.18 2.45
CA SER A 241 7.49 -0.24 2.11
C SER A 241 8.43 -0.63 0.99
N LEU A 242 8.58 0.21 -0.04
CA LEU A 242 9.50 -0.03 -1.14
C LEU A 242 10.95 -0.02 -0.65
N ALA A 243 11.34 0.99 0.12
CA ALA A 243 12.69 1.11 0.65
C ALA A 243 13.07 -0.08 1.55
N GLU A 244 12.17 -0.51 2.44
CA GLU A 244 12.41 -1.64 3.35
C GLU A 244 12.56 -2.97 2.60
N LEU A 245 11.69 -3.24 1.61
CA LEU A 245 11.76 -4.46 0.80
C LEU A 245 13.06 -4.51 -0.01
N LEU A 246 13.46 -3.39 -0.61
CA LEU A 246 14.71 -3.27 -1.33
C LEU A 246 15.94 -3.35 -0.42
N GLN A 247 15.87 -2.82 0.80
CA GLN A 247 16.93 -2.95 1.78
C GLN A 247 17.12 -4.39 2.25
N THR A 248 16.01 -5.10 2.50
CA THR A 248 16.03 -6.53 2.84
C THR A 248 16.68 -7.35 1.73
N TYR A 249 16.45 -6.96 0.47
CA TYR A 249 17.11 -7.54 -0.69
C TYR A 249 18.62 -7.24 -0.75
N THR A 250 19.02 -5.95 -0.68
CA THR A 250 20.42 -5.50 -0.85
C THR A 250 21.36 -5.98 0.24
N SER A 251 20.89 -5.97 1.49
CA SER A 251 21.74 -6.29 2.64
C SER A 251 21.98 -7.79 2.79
N GLY A 252 21.13 -8.66 2.21
CA GLY A 252 21.12 -10.10 2.49
C GLY A 252 20.95 -10.43 3.99
N ILE A 253 20.75 -9.41 4.82
CA ILE A 253 20.72 -9.48 6.26
C ILE A 253 19.26 -9.61 6.63
N TYR A 254 18.96 -10.73 7.29
CA TYR A 254 17.78 -10.93 8.11
C TYR A 254 17.63 -9.73 9.03
N ILE A 255 16.73 -8.82 8.66
CA ILE A 255 16.51 -7.66 9.50
C ILE A 255 15.64 -8.11 10.66
N ARG A 256 16.28 -8.54 11.77
CA ARG A 256 15.62 -8.57 13.07
C ARG A 256 14.92 -7.22 13.23
N CYS A 257 13.63 -7.20 13.54
CA CYS A 257 12.78 -6.00 13.52
C CYS A 257 13.39 -4.73 14.15
N TYR A 258 14.37 -4.88 15.05
CA TYR A 258 15.13 -3.79 15.66
C TYR A 258 16.13 -3.06 14.73
N SER A 259 16.77 -3.75 13.79
CA SER A 259 17.68 -3.16 12.80
C SER A 259 16.99 -2.69 11.52
N ALA A 260 15.67 -2.93 11.37
CA ALA A 260 14.80 -2.39 10.31
C ALA A 260 14.27 -1.01 10.68
N LEU A 261 14.17 -0.72 11.98
CA LEU A 261 13.72 0.57 12.52
C LEU A 261 14.87 1.57 12.72
N LYS A 262 16.13 1.11 12.65
CA LYS A 262 17.36 1.91 12.76
C LYS A 262 18.31 1.97 11.54
N PRO A 263 18.07 1.32 10.38
CA PRO A 263 18.89 1.60 9.23
C PRO A 263 18.69 3.06 8.84
N SER A 264 19.58 3.59 8.03
CA SER A 264 19.34 4.82 7.30
C SER A 264 18.19 4.57 6.33
N ILE A 265 16.94 4.64 6.82
CA ILE A 265 15.77 4.57 5.97
C ILE A 265 15.76 5.90 5.21
N PHE A 266 15.87 5.78 3.89
CA PHE A 266 15.57 6.86 2.98
C PHE A 266 14.10 6.74 2.62
N PHE A 267 13.34 7.79 2.90
CA PHE A 267 12.03 7.95 2.31
C PHE A 267 11.90 9.40 1.85
N ILE A 268 11.23 9.59 0.73
CA ILE A 268 11.17 10.88 0.05
C ILE A 268 9.73 11.37 0.14
N GLU A 269 9.49 12.31 1.05
CA GLU A 269 8.25 13.07 1.12
C GLU A 269 8.41 14.27 0.18
N SER A 270 7.68 14.30 -0.93
CA SER A 270 7.50 15.45 -1.84
C SER A 270 8.69 16.41 -1.89
N VAL A 271 9.70 16.10 -2.71
CA VAL A 271 10.91 16.92 -2.96
C VAL A 271 11.86 17.09 -1.75
N SER A 272 11.56 16.50 -0.60
CA SER A 272 12.50 16.41 0.53
C SER A 272 12.99 14.97 0.71
N ILE A 273 14.29 14.75 0.53
CA ILE A 273 14.94 13.52 0.97
C ILE A 273 15.00 13.59 2.50
N SER A 274 14.07 12.90 3.16
CA SER A 274 14.12 12.72 4.60
C SER A 274 15.04 11.55 4.88
N ILE A 275 16.27 11.87 5.25
CA ILE A 275 17.25 10.89 5.69
C ILE A 275 17.04 10.69 7.19
N SER A 276 16.83 9.45 7.63
CA SER A 276 16.85 9.14 9.06
C SER A 276 18.11 9.74 9.72
N PRO A 277 18.00 10.41 10.88
CA PRO A 277 19.14 11.00 11.59
C PRO A 277 20.30 10.02 11.85
N SER A 278 20.03 8.71 11.84
CA SER A 278 21.03 7.65 11.96
C SER A 278 22.03 7.56 10.80
N PHE A 279 21.77 8.18 9.64
CA PHE A 279 22.67 8.20 8.48
C PHE A 279 23.97 8.99 8.73
N PHE A 280 23.90 10.08 9.48
CA PHE A 280 25.07 10.92 9.74
C PHE A 280 26.04 10.33 10.78
N VAL A 281 25.71 9.16 11.36
CA VAL A 281 26.51 8.53 12.42
C VAL A 281 27.50 7.49 11.88
N GLN A 282 27.52 7.25 10.56
CA GLN A 282 28.39 6.25 9.92
C GLN A 282 29.46 6.81 8.96
N PHE A 283 29.79 8.10 9.05
CA PHE A 283 30.98 8.67 8.40
C PHE A 283 32.10 8.92 9.42
#